data_AF-A0A849TA91-F1
#
_entry.id   AF-A0A849TA91-F1
#
_cell.length_a   1.000
_cell.length_b   1.000
_cell.length_c   1.000
_cell.angle_alpha   90.00
_cell.angle_beta   90.00
_cell.angle_gamma   90.00
#
_symmetry.space_group_name_H-M   'P 1'
#
loop_
_entity.id
_entity.type
_entity.pdbx_description
1 polymer ?
#
loop_
_entity_poly.entity_id
_entity_poly.type
_entity_poly.pdbx_seq_one_letter_code
_entity_poly.pdbx_strand_id
1 'polypeptide(L)'
;MKTLLALLFTSLIFTGCEKIEGQLNVTTDLKLRNSKKVVKTLTVGTYTADIKANTKKKITLRLNNDANEKFEFNVPDKSIPQNGPFRVLSDVVGQPVDLNGNVTTVVTNSERRQVFESCQYQEAVQVCAPTGPNGGVVCSIQYQTRFGSRWISYYDRRTDKDLTLSISAVGSSVESAQFQGDIAWIDRIVLSETQCR
;
A
#
# COMPACT_ATOMS: atom_id res chain seq x y z
N MET A 1 21.37 36.00 9.48
CA MET A 1 20.81 34.91 10.32
C MET A 1 19.60 34.33 9.62
N LYS A 2 19.45 33.01 9.71
CA LYS A 2 18.32 32.16 9.29
C LYS A 2 18.32 31.71 7.82
N THR A 3 19.02 30.60 7.65
CA THR A 3 19.04 29.66 6.54
C THR A 3 17.64 29.31 6.03
N LEU A 4 17.48 29.37 4.70
CA LEU A 4 16.34 28.81 3.96
C LEU A 4 16.23 27.30 4.28
N LEU A 5 15.19 26.93 5.01
CA LEU A 5 14.81 25.55 5.24
C LEU A 5 14.12 25.06 3.96
N ALA A 6 14.88 24.45 3.05
CA ALA A 6 14.31 23.66 1.97
C ALA A 6 13.59 22.46 2.62
N LEU A 7 12.27 22.58 2.74
CA LEU A 7 11.41 21.52 3.24
C LEU A 7 11.42 20.39 2.20
N LEU A 8 12.34 19.44 2.40
CA LEU A 8 12.37 18.16 1.72
C LEU A 8 11.05 17.47 2.06
N PHE A 9 10.04 17.65 1.20
CA PHE A 9 8.80 16.89 1.17
C PHE A 9 9.17 15.46 0.77
N THR A 10 9.80 14.77 1.73
CA THR A 10 10.15 13.37 1.61
C THR A 10 8.81 12.68 1.67
N SER A 11 8.31 12.34 0.49
CA SER A 11 7.13 11.55 0.23
C SER A 11 7.10 10.34 1.15
N LEU A 12 6.43 10.48 2.30
CA LEU A 12 5.87 9.34 3.02
C LEU A 12 4.69 8.86 2.20
N ILE A 13 5.01 8.17 1.11
CA ILE A 13 4.13 7.17 0.52
C ILE A 13 4.10 6.07 1.60
N PHE A 14 3.25 6.26 2.61
CA PHE A 14 2.80 5.15 3.42
C PHE A 14 2.06 4.25 2.45
N THR A 15 2.82 3.30 1.92
CA THR A 15 2.40 2.14 1.15
C THR A 15 1.06 1.71 1.69
N GLY A 16 0.01 1.99 0.90
CA GLY A 16 -1.24 1.29 1.03
C GLY A 16 -0.89 -0.18 1.22
N CYS A 17 -1.55 -0.79 2.18
CA CYS A 17 -1.37 -2.19 2.52
C CYS A 17 -1.92 -2.99 1.32
N GLU A 18 -1.12 -3.06 0.24
CA GLU A 18 -1.53 -3.47 -1.10
C GLU A 18 -2.03 -4.90 -1.03
N LYS A 19 -3.26 -5.07 -1.52
CA LYS A 19 -3.96 -6.34 -1.55
C LYS A 19 -3.92 -6.85 -2.98
N ILE A 20 -3.21 -7.95 -3.22
CA ILE A 20 -3.13 -8.60 -4.52
C ILE A 20 -4.29 -9.58 -4.60
N GLU A 21 -5.21 -9.34 -5.53
CA GLU A 21 -6.33 -10.25 -5.78
C GLU A 21 -5.91 -11.35 -6.76
N GLY A 22 -6.47 -12.54 -6.60
CA GLY A 22 -6.06 -13.67 -7.42
C GLY A 22 -6.85 -14.94 -7.15
N GLN A 23 -6.28 -16.05 -7.62
CA GLN A 23 -6.83 -17.39 -7.45
C GLN A 23 -5.82 -18.28 -6.73
N LEU A 24 -6.31 -19.05 -5.77
CA LEU A 24 -5.57 -20.12 -5.11
C LEU A 24 -6.09 -21.47 -5.64
N ASN A 25 -5.23 -22.21 -6.34
CA ASN A 25 -5.50 -23.56 -6.81
C ASN A 25 -4.87 -24.56 -5.84
N VAL A 26 -5.68 -25.31 -5.11
CA VAL A 26 -5.24 -26.36 -4.17
C VAL A 26 -5.29 -27.69 -4.91
N THR A 27 -4.13 -28.33 -5.09
CA THR A 27 -3.97 -29.60 -5.82
C THR A 27 -3.96 -30.81 -4.89
N THR A 28 -3.59 -30.62 -3.63
CA THR A 28 -3.66 -31.63 -2.57
C THR A 28 -4.15 -31.00 -1.27
N ASP A 29 -4.86 -31.78 -0.45
CA ASP A 29 -5.41 -31.29 0.82
C ASP A 29 -4.34 -30.59 1.66
N LEU A 30 -4.55 -29.30 1.93
CA LEU A 30 -3.57 -28.42 2.53
C LEU A 30 -4.00 -28.03 3.94
N LYS A 31 -3.17 -28.36 4.93
CA LYS A 31 -3.43 -27.98 6.33
C LYS A 31 -2.77 -26.65 6.65
N LEU A 32 -3.57 -25.63 6.96
CA LEU A 32 -3.10 -24.30 7.38
C LEU A 32 -3.68 -23.93 8.75
N ARG A 33 -2.95 -23.11 9.52
CA ARG A 33 -3.46 -22.52 10.76
C ARG A 33 -4.08 -21.17 10.46
N ASN A 34 -5.33 -20.96 10.83
CA ASN A 34 -5.97 -19.65 10.70
C ASN A 34 -5.45 -18.67 11.78
N SER A 35 -5.94 -17.42 11.76
CA SER A 35 -5.59 -16.39 12.74
C SER A 35 -5.87 -16.79 14.20
N LYS A 36 -6.82 -17.69 14.45
CA LYS A 36 -7.14 -18.26 15.77
C LYS A 36 -6.27 -19.47 16.13
N LYS A 37 -5.23 -19.76 15.35
CA LYS A 37 -4.33 -20.92 15.48
C LYS A 37 -5.03 -22.28 15.35
N VAL A 38 -6.25 -22.31 14.83
CA VAL A 38 -6.98 -23.55 14.54
C VAL A 38 -6.50 -24.08 13.20
N VAL A 39 -6.18 -25.38 13.16
CA VAL A 39 -5.81 -26.07 11.91
C VAL A 39 -7.07 -26.27 11.07
N LYS A 40 -7.00 -25.86 9.81
CA LYS A 40 -8.03 -25.99 8.80
C LYS A 40 -7.44 -26.72 7.61
N THR A 41 -8.21 -27.66 7.08
CA THR A 41 -7.87 -28.35 5.84
C THR A 41 -8.57 -27.64 4.71
N LEU A 42 -7.79 -27.06 3.80
CA LEU A 42 -8.27 -26.62 2.50
C LEU A 42 -8.28 -27.85 1.58
N THR A 43 -9.46 -28.22 1.11
CA THR A 43 -9.62 -29.35 0.19
C THR A 43 -9.13 -28.98 -1.21
N VAL A 44 -8.87 -29.99 -2.04
CA VAL A 44 -8.61 -29.80 -3.47
C VAL A 44 -9.71 -28.94 -4.12
N GLY A 45 -9.30 -27.91 -4.87
CA GLY A 45 -10.21 -26.98 -5.53
C GLY A 45 -9.59 -25.63 -5.86
N THR A 46 -10.35 -24.78 -6.54
CA THR A 46 -9.95 -23.40 -6.86
C THR A 46 -10.73 -22.42 -6.01
N TYR A 47 -10.02 -21.48 -5.38
CA TYR A 47 -10.58 -20.48 -4.49
C TYR A 47 -10.23 -19.08 -4.99
N THR A 48 -11.20 -18.17 -4.97
CA THR A 48 -10.90 -16.75 -5.10
C THR A 48 -10.24 -16.29 -3.80
N ALA A 49 -9.07 -15.68 -3.89
CA ALA A 49 -8.28 -15.31 -2.74
C ALA A 49 -7.63 -13.95 -2.91
N ASP A 50 -7.16 -13.39 -1.81
CA ASP A 50 -6.27 -12.25 -1.84
C ASP A 50 -5.09 -12.42 -0.90
N ILE A 51 -3.98 -11.80 -1.28
CA ILE A 51 -2.76 -11.73 -0.48
C ILE A 51 -2.53 -10.29 -0.10
N LYS A 52 -2.45 -10.03 1.20
CA LYS A 52 -2.16 -8.71 1.76
C LYS A 52 -0.88 -8.75 2.58
N ALA A 53 0.06 -7.86 2.26
CA ALA A 53 1.21 -7.60 3.12
C ALA A 53 0.80 -6.63 4.23
N ASN A 54 0.48 -7.14 5.43
CA ASN A 54 0.05 -6.30 6.55
C ASN A 54 1.20 -5.48 7.12
N THR A 55 2.40 -6.06 7.14
CA THR A 55 3.66 -5.41 7.54
C THR A 55 4.79 -6.00 6.71
N LYS A 56 6.00 -5.44 6.84
CA LYS A 56 7.23 -6.04 6.25
C LYS A 56 7.51 -7.47 6.75
N LYS A 57 6.80 -7.93 7.79
CA LYS A 57 7.02 -9.21 8.45
C LYS A 57 5.84 -10.18 8.42
N LYS A 58 4.72 -9.80 7.81
CA LYS A 58 3.50 -10.62 7.84
C LYS A 58 2.70 -10.48 6.55
N ILE A 59 2.38 -11.62 5.96
CA ILE A 59 1.43 -11.76 4.87
C ILE A 59 0.15 -12.41 5.40
N THR A 60 -0.99 -11.99 4.88
CA THR A 60 -2.27 -12.68 5.07
C THR A 60 -2.82 -13.12 3.74
N LEU A 61 -3.10 -14.42 3.63
CA LEU A 61 -3.95 -15.00 2.60
C LEU A 61 -5.38 -15.01 3.12
N ARG A 62 -6.31 -14.45 2.36
CA ARG A 62 -7.74 -14.52 2.67
C ARG A 62 -8.47 -15.26 1.55
N LEU A 63 -9.35 -16.18 1.92
CA LEU A 63 -10.26 -16.81 0.97
C LEU A 63 -11.56 -16.00 0.92
N ASN A 64 -12.00 -15.63 -0.30
CA ASN A 64 -13.15 -14.77 -0.50
C ASN A 64 -14.49 -15.54 -0.54
N ASN A 65 -14.43 -16.88 -0.56
CA ASN A 65 -15.59 -17.72 -0.84
C ASN A 65 -16.36 -18.17 0.41
N ASP A 66 -15.75 -18.17 1.59
CA ASP A 66 -16.42 -18.61 2.82
C ASP A 66 -15.80 -17.91 4.06
N ALA A 67 -16.64 -17.23 4.83
CA ALA A 67 -16.35 -16.70 6.17
C ALA A 67 -15.17 -15.73 6.36
N ASN A 68 -14.60 -15.12 5.30
CA ASN A 68 -13.42 -14.25 5.41
C ASN A 68 -12.27 -14.94 6.18
N GLU A 69 -12.06 -16.25 5.96
CA GLU A 69 -11.01 -16.98 6.67
C GLU A 69 -9.62 -16.43 6.27
N LYS A 70 -8.79 -16.17 7.29
CA LYS A 70 -7.47 -15.55 7.14
C LYS A 70 -6.39 -16.51 7.63
N PHE A 71 -5.40 -16.73 6.78
CA PHE A 71 -4.19 -17.48 7.08
C PHE A 71 -3.01 -16.51 7.14
N GLU A 72 -2.33 -16.47 8.27
CA GLU A 72 -1.21 -15.55 8.49
C GLU A 72 0.11 -16.28 8.33
N PHE A 73 0.98 -15.70 7.51
CA PHE A 73 2.33 -16.19 7.24
C PHE A 73 3.31 -15.14 7.76
N ASN A 74 4.17 -15.54 8.69
CA ASN A 74 5.30 -14.69 9.06
C ASN A 74 6.32 -14.71 7.93
N VAL A 75 6.93 -13.57 7.66
CA VAL A 75 8.02 -13.47 6.69
C VAL A 75 9.14 -12.63 7.30
N PRO A 76 10.42 -12.96 7.10
CA PRO A 76 11.50 -12.10 7.54
C PRO A 76 11.44 -10.77 6.79
N ASP A 77 11.93 -9.71 7.43
CA ASP A 77 12.11 -8.44 6.73
C ASP A 77 13.04 -8.65 5.52
N LYS A 78 12.69 -8.03 4.38
CA LYS A 78 13.41 -8.14 3.09
C LYS A 78 13.46 -9.55 2.47
N SER A 79 12.76 -10.55 3.01
CA SER A 79 12.71 -11.89 2.40
C SER A 79 11.95 -11.93 1.08
N ILE A 80 11.01 -11.01 0.89
CA ILE A 80 10.26 -10.85 -0.35
C ILE A 80 10.88 -9.68 -1.12
N PRO A 81 11.54 -9.96 -2.25
CA PRO A 81 12.15 -8.91 -3.05
C PRO A 81 11.07 -8.10 -3.77
N GLN A 82 11.46 -6.93 -4.27
CA GLN A 82 10.61 -6.16 -5.18
C GLN A 82 10.47 -6.87 -6.54
N ASN A 83 11.51 -7.60 -6.95
CA ASN A 83 11.56 -8.38 -8.18
C ASN A 83 12.37 -9.66 -7.95
N GLY A 84 11.86 -10.80 -8.41
CA GLY A 84 12.52 -12.08 -8.39
C GLY A 84 11.93 -13.10 -7.41
N PRO A 85 12.60 -14.27 -7.30
CA PRO A 85 12.10 -15.38 -6.50
C PRO A 85 12.34 -15.17 -5.01
N PHE A 86 11.50 -15.77 -4.19
CA PHE A 86 11.69 -15.86 -2.75
C PHE A 86 11.30 -17.23 -2.22
N ARG A 87 11.88 -17.59 -1.08
CA ARG A 87 11.56 -18.81 -0.34
C ARG A 87 11.55 -18.52 1.15
N VAL A 88 10.51 -18.97 1.84
CA VAL A 88 10.39 -18.86 3.30
C VAL A 88 9.97 -20.22 3.85
N LEU A 89 10.78 -20.76 4.74
CA LEU A 89 10.59 -22.10 5.31
C LEU A 89 9.59 -22.08 6.48
N SER A 90 8.93 -23.20 6.71
CA SER A 90 7.87 -23.40 7.71
C SER A 90 8.23 -22.95 9.14
N ASP A 91 9.47 -23.14 9.56
CA ASP A 91 10.01 -22.72 10.87
C ASP A 91 9.94 -21.19 11.04
N VAL A 92 10.22 -20.46 9.98
CA VAL A 92 10.13 -19.01 9.92
C VAL A 92 8.69 -18.54 9.69
N VAL A 93 7.96 -19.23 8.79
CA VAL A 93 6.60 -18.86 8.39
C VAL A 93 5.60 -18.98 9.53
N GLY A 94 5.86 -19.85 10.51
CA GLY A 94 4.94 -20.13 11.61
C GLY A 94 3.70 -20.91 11.17
N GLN A 95 3.80 -21.60 10.03
CA GLN A 95 2.80 -22.47 9.43
C GLN A 95 3.43 -23.82 9.11
N PRO A 96 2.67 -24.93 9.05
CA PRO A 96 3.21 -26.25 8.71
C PRO A 96 3.44 -26.42 7.19
N VAL A 97 3.90 -25.36 6.52
CA VAL A 97 4.10 -25.28 5.07
C VAL A 97 5.29 -24.39 4.76
N ASP A 98 5.97 -24.70 3.66
CA ASP A 98 6.98 -23.84 3.06
C ASP A 98 6.33 -22.96 1.98
N LEU A 99 6.84 -21.74 1.82
CA LEU A 99 6.41 -20.78 0.81
C LEU A 99 7.52 -20.59 -0.22
N ASN A 100 7.18 -20.72 -1.50
CA ASN A 100 8.06 -20.42 -2.62
C ASN A 100 7.29 -19.51 -3.58
N GLY A 101 7.88 -18.42 -4.06
CA GLY A 101 7.15 -17.54 -4.96
C GLY A 101 8.07 -16.68 -5.80
N ASN A 102 7.46 -15.90 -6.69
CA ASN A 102 8.13 -14.95 -7.53
C ASN A 102 7.31 -13.66 -7.60
N VAL A 103 7.99 -12.52 -7.45
CA VAL A 103 7.39 -11.19 -7.62
C VAL A 103 7.93 -10.59 -8.90
N THR A 104 7.05 -10.11 -9.77
CA THR A 104 7.43 -9.31 -10.94
C THR A 104 6.78 -7.95 -10.80
N THR A 105 7.57 -6.89 -10.83
CA THR A 105 7.11 -5.50 -10.75
C THR A 105 7.61 -4.74 -11.97
N VAL A 106 6.67 -4.30 -12.80
CA VAL A 106 6.92 -3.46 -13.96
C VAL A 106 6.49 -2.04 -13.64
N VAL A 107 7.39 -1.07 -13.85
CA VAL A 107 7.12 0.35 -13.62
C VAL A 107 7.19 1.09 -14.94
N THR A 108 6.10 1.73 -15.33
CA THR A 108 6.00 2.53 -16.55
C THR A 108 5.69 3.97 -16.17
N ASN A 109 6.52 4.92 -16.64
CA ASN A 109 6.23 6.34 -16.49
C ASN A 109 5.55 6.85 -17.76
N SER A 110 4.47 7.61 -17.60
CA SER A 110 3.86 8.36 -18.70
C SER A 110 4.72 9.58 -19.08
N GLU A 111 4.35 10.22 -20.18
CA GLU A 111 4.94 11.49 -20.58
C GLU A 111 4.70 12.57 -19.53
N ARG A 112 5.66 13.50 -19.45
CA ARG A 112 5.55 14.67 -18.58
C ARG A 112 4.41 15.56 -19.04
N ARG A 113 3.53 15.91 -18.12
CA ARG A 113 2.44 16.85 -18.31
C ARG A 113 2.72 18.15 -17.57
N GLN A 114 2.17 19.24 -18.10
CA GLN A 114 2.08 20.53 -17.43
C GLN A 114 0.62 20.94 -17.47
N VAL A 115 0.04 21.17 -16.31
CA VAL A 115 -1.37 21.56 -16.20
C VAL A 115 -1.54 22.67 -15.18
N PHE A 116 -2.65 23.38 -15.35
CA PHE A 116 -3.15 24.31 -14.38
C PHE A 116 -4.17 23.60 -13.49
N GLU A 117 -3.99 23.60 -12.17
CA GLU A 117 -4.91 22.97 -11.22
C GLU A 117 -5.38 23.96 -10.16
N SER A 118 -6.58 23.73 -9.64
CA SER A 118 -7.08 24.47 -8.49
C SER A 118 -6.36 24.05 -7.21
N CYS A 119 -6.17 24.99 -6.30
CA CYS A 119 -5.52 24.76 -5.03
C CYS A 119 -6.16 25.62 -3.93
N GLN A 120 -5.86 25.28 -2.67
CA GLN A 120 -6.29 26.04 -1.50
C GLN A 120 -5.07 26.41 -0.66
N TYR A 121 -5.09 27.60 -0.08
CA TYR A 121 -4.06 28.04 0.85
C TYR A 121 -4.67 28.83 2.02
N GLN A 122 -3.94 28.86 3.14
CA GLN A 122 -4.33 29.64 4.31
C GLN A 122 -3.69 31.02 4.21
N GLU A 123 -4.51 32.06 4.20
CA GLU A 123 -4.07 33.45 4.24
C GLU A 123 -4.31 34.02 5.63
N ALA A 124 -3.26 34.61 6.22
CA ALA A 124 -3.38 35.34 7.48
C ALA A 124 -4.04 36.70 7.23
N VAL A 125 -5.28 36.85 7.68
CA VAL A 125 -6.07 38.08 7.55
C VAL A 125 -6.22 38.71 8.93
N GLN A 126 -5.95 40.02 9.03
CA GLN A 126 -6.22 40.77 10.24
C GLN A 126 -7.73 41.05 10.33
N VAL A 127 -8.38 40.47 11.32
CA VAL A 127 -9.80 40.67 11.60
C VAL A 127 -9.92 41.50 12.88
N CYS A 128 -10.58 42.65 12.77
CA CYS A 128 -10.80 43.56 13.87
C CYS A 128 -12.29 43.55 14.26
N ALA A 129 -12.57 43.31 15.53
CA ALA A 129 -13.93 43.31 16.07
C ALA A 129 -14.09 44.41 17.13
N PRO A 130 -15.25 45.08 17.21
CA PRO A 130 -15.50 46.09 18.23
C PRO A 130 -15.60 45.45 19.62
N THR A 131 -14.90 46.02 20.59
CA THR A 131 -14.96 45.62 22.00
C THR A 131 -15.99 46.47 22.75
N GLY A 132 -17.27 46.11 22.59
CA GLY A 132 -18.37 46.64 23.40
C GLY A 132 -18.77 48.11 23.12
N PRO A 133 -19.73 48.65 23.88
CA PRO A 133 -20.36 49.96 23.62
C PRO A 133 -19.45 51.18 23.85
N ASN A 134 -18.26 51.00 24.43
CA ASN A 134 -17.33 52.09 24.76
C ASN A 134 -16.22 52.32 23.71
N GLY A 135 -16.35 51.74 22.50
CA GLY A 135 -15.56 52.18 21.33
C GLY A 135 -14.15 51.60 21.17
N GLY A 136 -13.82 50.47 21.82
CA GLY A 136 -12.56 49.76 21.57
C GLY A 136 -12.60 48.89 20.30
N VAL A 137 -11.44 48.61 19.71
CA VAL A 137 -11.28 47.62 18.64
C VAL A 137 -10.20 46.62 19.04
N VAL A 138 -10.51 45.32 19.01
CA VAL A 138 -9.53 44.25 19.19
C VAL A 138 -9.30 43.58 17.85
N CYS A 139 -8.04 43.59 17.38
CA CYS A 139 -7.62 42.94 16.16
C CYS A 139 -6.92 41.61 16.47
N SER A 140 -7.21 40.59 15.68
CA SER A 140 -6.57 39.28 15.75
C SER A 140 -6.22 38.80 14.34
N ILE A 141 -5.13 38.05 14.20
CA ILE A 141 -4.82 37.36 12.95
C ILE A 141 -5.65 36.08 12.89
N GLN A 142 -6.48 35.96 11.86
CA GLN A 142 -7.25 34.76 11.57
C GLN A 142 -6.78 34.17 10.25
N TYR A 143 -6.62 32.86 10.19
CA TYR A 143 -6.31 32.17 8.94
C TYR A 143 -7.61 31.88 8.19
N GLN A 144 -7.71 32.38 6.97
CA GLN A 144 -8.83 32.13 6.07
C GLN A 144 -8.38 31.26 4.90
N THR A 145 -9.18 30.24 4.59
CA THR A 145 -8.97 29.42 3.39
C THR A 145 -9.28 30.24 2.14
N ARG A 146 -8.28 30.46 1.30
CA ARG A 146 -8.42 31.04 -0.05
C ARG A 146 -8.33 29.93 -1.09
N PHE A 147 -9.07 30.13 -2.18
CA PHE A 147 -9.03 29.28 -3.36
C PHE A 147 -8.22 30.00 -4.41
N GLY A 148 -7.30 29.28 -5.02
CA GLY A 148 -6.46 29.79 -6.07
C GLY A 148 -6.17 28.70 -7.08
N SER A 149 -5.13 28.94 -7.84
CA SER A 149 -4.68 28.10 -8.91
C SER A 149 -3.17 28.06 -8.97
N ARG A 150 -2.64 26.96 -9.48
CA ARG A 150 -1.20 26.77 -9.64
C ARG A 150 -0.89 25.97 -10.88
N TRP A 151 0.28 26.25 -11.45
CA TRP A 151 0.88 25.42 -12.46
C TRP A 151 1.59 24.26 -11.79
N ILE A 152 1.29 23.05 -12.22
CA ILE A 152 2.03 21.85 -11.82
C ILE A 152 2.61 21.15 -13.04
N SER A 153 3.76 20.53 -12.83
CA SER A 153 4.31 19.58 -13.77
C SER A 153 4.44 18.23 -13.10
N TYR A 154 3.91 17.19 -13.74
CA TYR A 154 3.89 15.84 -13.19
C TYR A 154 4.01 14.81 -14.30
N TYR A 155 4.27 13.55 -13.92
CA TYR A 155 3.96 12.40 -14.76
C TYR A 155 3.23 11.37 -13.89
N ASP A 156 2.37 10.58 -14.52
CA ASP A 156 1.75 9.43 -13.87
C ASP A 156 2.68 8.21 -14.00
N ARG A 157 2.96 7.55 -12.89
CA ARG A 157 3.72 6.30 -12.81
C ARG A 157 2.76 5.15 -12.60
N ARG A 158 2.66 4.25 -13.57
CA ARG A 158 1.94 2.99 -13.44
C ARG A 158 2.89 1.93 -12.91
N THR A 159 2.46 1.22 -11.88
CA THR A 159 3.15 0.03 -11.37
C THR A 159 2.23 -1.16 -11.53
N ASP A 160 2.68 -2.16 -12.28
CA ASP A 160 2.01 -3.46 -12.45
C ASP A 160 2.84 -4.50 -11.68
N LYS A 161 2.17 -5.28 -10.82
CA LYS A 161 2.84 -6.23 -9.94
C LYS A 161 2.14 -7.59 -9.98
N ASP A 162 2.88 -8.59 -10.41
CA ASP A 162 2.45 -9.98 -10.46
C ASP A 162 3.09 -10.76 -9.31
N LEU A 163 2.29 -11.60 -8.65
CA LEU A 163 2.74 -12.50 -7.60
C LEU A 163 2.32 -13.93 -7.94
N THR A 164 3.32 -14.81 -7.97
CA THR A 164 3.11 -16.26 -7.96
C THR A 164 3.59 -16.79 -6.62
N LEU A 165 2.80 -17.65 -5.98
CA LEU A 165 3.13 -18.24 -4.68
C LEU A 165 2.70 -19.71 -4.64
N SER A 166 3.68 -20.59 -4.59
CA SER A 166 3.53 -22.02 -4.34
C SER A 166 3.67 -22.32 -2.85
N ILE A 167 2.74 -23.14 -2.35
CA ILE A 167 2.68 -23.60 -0.95
C ILE A 167 2.87 -25.11 -0.96
N SER A 168 3.87 -25.60 -0.23
CA SER A 168 4.17 -27.03 -0.12
C SER A 168 4.25 -27.48 1.34
N ALA A 169 3.93 -28.75 1.60
CA ALA A 169 4.18 -29.32 2.92
C ALA A 169 5.68 -29.28 3.27
N VAL A 170 6.01 -29.24 4.56
CA VAL A 170 7.39 -29.15 5.05
C VAL A 170 8.25 -30.27 4.46
N GLY A 171 9.34 -29.90 3.78
CA GLY A 171 10.27 -30.86 3.18
C GLY A 171 9.73 -31.63 1.97
N SER A 172 8.52 -31.31 1.50
CA SER A 172 7.95 -31.85 0.27
C SER A 172 8.41 -31.03 -0.93
N SER A 173 8.76 -31.72 -2.02
CA SER A 173 8.91 -31.10 -3.35
C SER A 173 7.58 -31.01 -4.11
N VAL A 174 6.54 -31.67 -3.61
CA VAL A 174 5.20 -31.65 -4.20
C VAL A 174 4.47 -30.39 -3.72
N GLU A 175 4.07 -29.56 -4.67
CA GLU A 175 3.25 -28.38 -4.46
C GLU A 175 1.83 -28.79 -4.06
N SER A 176 1.34 -28.20 -2.97
CA SER A 176 -0.02 -28.45 -2.46
C SER A 176 -1.01 -27.39 -2.88
N ALA A 177 -0.56 -26.16 -3.07
CA ALA A 177 -1.39 -25.10 -3.63
C ALA A 177 -0.55 -24.04 -4.36
N GLN A 178 -1.16 -23.40 -5.35
CA GLN A 178 -0.58 -22.31 -6.12
C GLN A 178 -1.50 -21.10 -6.08
N PHE A 179 -1.00 -19.96 -5.62
CA PHE A 179 -1.65 -18.67 -5.75
C PHE A 179 -1.05 -17.91 -6.94
N GLN A 180 -1.92 -17.36 -7.77
CA GLN A 180 -1.59 -16.43 -8.83
C GLN A 180 -2.46 -15.20 -8.69
N GLY A 181 -1.84 -14.02 -8.63
CA GLY A 181 -2.57 -12.76 -8.60
C GLY A 181 -1.73 -11.59 -9.10
N ASP A 182 -2.42 -10.52 -9.43
CA ASP A 182 -1.83 -9.28 -9.93
C ASP A 182 -2.51 -8.05 -9.33
N ILE A 183 -1.81 -6.93 -9.36
CA ILE A 183 -2.34 -5.63 -9.01
C ILE A 183 -1.66 -4.56 -9.85
N ALA A 184 -2.42 -3.56 -10.27
CA ALA A 184 -1.89 -2.37 -10.91
C ALA A 184 -2.38 -1.12 -10.19
N TRP A 185 -1.51 -0.12 -10.05
CA TRP A 185 -1.87 1.20 -9.53
C TRP A 185 -1.11 2.31 -10.24
N ILE A 186 -1.62 3.53 -10.11
CA ILE A 186 -1.06 4.72 -10.74
C ILE A 186 -0.78 5.77 -9.66
N ASP A 187 0.48 6.18 -9.56
CA ASP A 187 0.92 7.26 -8.69
C ASP A 187 1.21 8.52 -9.51
N ARG A 188 0.65 9.66 -9.11
CA ARG A 188 1.01 10.95 -9.68
C ARG A 188 2.29 11.47 -9.03
N ILE A 189 3.35 11.64 -9.81
CA ILE A 189 4.64 12.17 -9.34
C ILE A 189 4.78 13.63 -9.76
N VAL A 190 4.65 14.54 -8.79
CA VAL A 190 4.81 15.99 -9.02
C VAL A 190 6.31 16.33 -9.08
N LEU A 191 6.72 16.93 -10.18
CA LEU A 191 8.09 17.38 -10.43
C LEU A 191 8.34 18.80 -9.96
N SER A 192 7.36 19.68 -10.17
CA SER A 192 7.43 21.09 -9.83
C SER A 192 6.03 21.68 -9.71
N GLU A 193 5.87 22.65 -8.82
CA GLU A 193 4.61 23.39 -8.65
C GLU A 193 4.89 24.87 -8.37
N THR A 194 4.03 25.75 -8.87
CA THR A 194 4.06 27.17 -8.48
C THR A 194 3.31 27.38 -7.18
N GLN A 195 3.54 28.52 -6.53
CA GLN A 195 2.67 28.95 -5.42
C GLN A 195 1.22 29.03 -5.89
N CYS A 196 0.31 28.64 -4.99
CA CYS A 196 -1.11 28.86 -5.16
C CYS A 196 -1.40 30.36 -5.14
N ARG A 197 -2.12 30.86 -6.15
CA ARG A 197 -2.52 32.27 -6.27
C ARG A 197 -3.99 32.37 -6.63
#